data_AF-A0A222FKR5-F1
#
_entry.id   AF-A0A222FKR5-F1
#
_cell.length_a   1.000
_cell.length_b   1.000
_cell.length_c   1.000
_cell.angle_alpha   90.00
_cell.angle_beta   90.00
_cell.angle_gamma   90.00
#
_symmetry.space_group_name_H-M   'P 1'
#
loop_
_entity.id
_entity.type
_entity.pdbx_description
1 polymer ?
#
loop_
_entity_poly.entity_id
_entity_poly.type
_entity_poly.pdbx_seq_one_letter_code
_entity_poly.pdbx_strand_id
1 'polypeptide(L)'
;MSTAAFDPSQLNLEPLITPDPVSAWPAYGWWLVAALALLAIALAVFFWWHRRQQQRAARLAQRQLQQGLPSAPQAACMQCNQILKQACRYYFPQALSWHGDQWRTFLTDTGMSPHSSEALAHATYDPQRADQVDTQQLQHDCLRWLQQCWKGGHHA
;
A
#
# COMPACT_ATOMS: atom_id res chain seq x y z
N MET A 1 34.16 -35.81 85.41
CA MET A 1 33.36 -34.94 84.52
C MET A 1 33.28 -35.62 83.17
N SER A 2 32.23 -36.41 82.92
CA SER A 2 32.01 -37.06 81.63
C SER A 2 31.08 -36.17 80.80
N THR A 3 31.53 -35.74 79.63
CA THR A 3 30.73 -35.00 78.65
C THR A 3 29.68 -35.92 78.05
N ALA A 4 28.40 -35.63 78.29
CA ALA A 4 27.31 -36.30 77.60
C ALA A 4 27.44 -36.03 76.10
N ALA A 5 27.66 -37.08 75.32
CA ALA A 5 27.67 -37.00 73.87
C ALA A 5 26.26 -36.65 73.38
N PHE A 6 26.14 -35.59 72.59
CA PHE A 6 24.90 -35.24 71.90
C PHE A 6 24.61 -36.31 70.84
N ASP A 7 23.51 -37.05 70.99
CA ASP A 7 23.06 -38.06 70.04
C ASP A 7 22.17 -37.40 68.96
N PRO A 8 22.67 -37.19 67.73
CA PRO A 8 21.93 -36.49 66.69
C PRO A 8 20.72 -37.28 66.16
N SER A 9 20.57 -38.53 66.57
CA SER A 9 19.45 -39.43 66.23
C SER A 9 18.15 -39.08 66.94
N GLN A 10 18.17 -38.19 67.95
CA GLN A 10 16.96 -37.64 68.60
C GLN A 10 16.42 -36.36 67.93
N LEU A 11 17.06 -35.87 66.86
CA LEU A 11 16.51 -34.77 66.08
C LEU A 11 15.36 -35.28 65.21
N ASN A 12 14.13 -35.04 65.67
CA ASN A 12 12.92 -35.22 64.86
C ASN A 12 12.86 -34.13 63.79
N LEU A 13 13.47 -34.40 62.64
CA LEU A 13 13.48 -33.51 61.48
C LEU A 13 12.12 -33.58 60.79
N GLU A 14 11.38 -32.48 60.83
CA GLU A 14 10.13 -32.35 60.07
C GLU A 14 10.44 -32.47 58.57
N PRO A 15 9.72 -33.32 57.81
CA PRO A 15 10.03 -33.57 56.42
C PRO A 15 9.97 -32.25 55.63
N LEU A 16 11.05 -31.93 54.90
CA LEU A 16 11.07 -30.78 54.00
C LEU A 16 9.88 -30.89 53.04
N ILE A 17 8.90 -30.00 53.19
CA ILE A 17 7.88 -29.76 52.18
C ILE A 17 8.59 -29.12 50.99
N THR A 18 9.00 -29.94 50.03
CA THR A 18 9.43 -29.42 48.73
C THR A 18 8.19 -28.80 48.07
N PRO A 19 8.24 -27.51 47.67
CA PRO A 19 7.11 -26.90 46.98
C PRO A 19 6.79 -27.74 45.76
N ASP A 20 5.50 -28.02 45.55
CA ASP A 20 5.02 -28.71 44.35
C ASP A 20 5.73 -28.12 43.14
N PRO A 21 6.31 -28.95 42.25
CA PRO A 21 7.05 -28.46 41.10
C PRO A 21 6.11 -27.53 40.36
N VAL A 22 6.46 -26.24 40.32
CA VAL A 22 5.69 -25.21 39.62
C VAL A 22 5.38 -25.80 38.27
N SER A 23 4.12 -26.19 38.10
CA SER A 23 3.70 -27.02 37.00
C SER A 23 4.17 -26.29 35.76
N ALA A 24 5.18 -26.85 35.10
CA ALA A 24 5.78 -26.31 33.91
C ALA A 24 4.74 -26.46 32.81
N TRP A 25 3.68 -25.66 32.91
CA TRP A 25 2.62 -25.61 31.93
C TRP A 25 3.33 -25.26 30.64
N PRO A 26 3.31 -26.17 29.66
CA PRO A 26 4.23 -26.09 28.56
C PRO A 26 3.89 -24.80 27.84
N ALA A 27 4.93 -24.06 27.49
CA ALA A 27 4.84 -22.70 26.97
C ALA A 27 4.07 -22.59 25.63
N TYR A 28 3.23 -23.55 25.25
CA TYR A 28 2.31 -23.53 24.11
C TYR A 28 1.44 -22.27 24.08
N GLY A 29 1.02 -21.72 25.23
CA GLY A 29 0.27 -20.47 25.29
C GLY A 29 1.07 -19.25 24.82
N TRP A 30 2.37 -19.20 25.18
CA TRP A 30 3.27 -18.13 24.73
C TRP A 30 3.64 -18.27 23.26
N TRP A 31 3.75 -19.50 22.75
CA TRP A 31 3.90 -19.73 21.31
C TRP A 31 2.70 -19.19 20.52
N LEU A 32 1.50 -19.31 21.07
CA LEU A 32 0.29 -18.77 20.44
C LEU A 32 0.32 -17.24 20.43
N VAL A 33 0.72 -16.60 21.53
CA VAL A 33 0.93 -15.14 21.60
C VAL A 33 2.04 -14.69 20.65
N ALA A 34 3.17 -15.39 20.61
CA ALA A 34 4.29 -15.09 19.72
C ALA A 34 3.91 -15.24 18.24
N ALA A 35 3.15 -16.28 17.89
CA ALA A 35 2.63 -16.50 16.54
C ALA A 35 1.66 -15.37 16.14
N LEU A 36 0.77 -14.97 17.06
CA LEU A 36 -0.18 -13.89 16.81
C LEU A 36 0.54 -12.53 16.66
N ALA A 37 1.57 -12.28 17.48
CA ALA A 37 2.41 -11.10 17.36
C ALA A 37 3.17 -11.07 16.03
N LEU A 38 3.76 -12.19 15.60
CA LEU A 38 4.41 -12.31 14.30
C LEU A 38 3.44 -12.08 13.14
N LEU A 39 2.23 -12.63 13.21
CA LEU A 39 1.19 -12.41 12.21
C LEU A 39 0.78 -10.93 12.14
N ALA A 40 0.60 -10.29 13.30
CA ALA A 40 0.27 -8.86 13.36
C ALA A 40 1.39 -7.99 12.75
N ILE A 41 2.66 -8.30 13.04
CA ILE A 41 3.80 -7.61 12.44
C ILE A 41 3.85 -7.83 10.94
N ALA A 42 3.66 -9.08 10.47
CA ALA A 42 3.66 -9.39 9.05
C ALA A 42 2.54 -8.64 8.30
N LEU A 43 1.34 -8.59 8.86
CA LEU A 43 0.22 -7.81 8.33
C LEU A 43 0.54 -6.31 8.32
N ALA A 44 1.06 -5.77 9.43
CA ALA A 44 1.43 -4.36 9.50
C ALA A 44 2.48 -3.98 8.44
N VAL A 45 3.51 -4.80 8.27
CA VAL A 45 4.54 -4.61 7.24
C VAL A 45 3.95 -4.72 5.84
N PHE A 46 3.08 -5.71 5.60
CA PHE A 46 2.40 -5.89 4.31
C PHE A 46 1.55 -4.67 3.95
N PHE A 47 0.67 -4.21 4.86
CA PHE A 47 -0.15 -3.02 4.65
C PHE A 47 0.69 -1.76 4.48
N TRP A 48 1.75 -1.61 5.27
CA TRP A 48 2.65 -0.47 5.15
C TRP A 48 3.40 -0.45 3.81
N TRP A 49 3.91 -1.60 3.37
CA TRP A 49 4.59 -1.71 2.08
C TRP A 49 3.64 -1.44 0.92
N HIS A 50 2.43 -2.02 0.96
CA HIS A 50 1.40 -1.80 -0.05
C HIS A 50 1.01 -0.32 -0.17
N ARG A 51 0.74 0.33 0.98
CA ARG A 51 0.47 1.78 1.01
C ARG A 51 1.63 2.62 0.51
N ARG A 52 2.86 2.24 0.84
CA ARG A 52 4.05 2.98 0.40
C ARG A 52 4.27 2.86 -1.11
N GLN A 53 4.01 1.71 -1.71
CA GLN A 53 4.09 1.53 -3.16
C GLN A 53 3.05 2.37 -3.89
N GLN A 54 1.81 2.39 -3.38
CA GLN A 54 0.74 3.26 -3.88
C GLN A 54 1.16 4.73 -3.87
N GLN A 55 1.69 5.21 -2.74
CA GLN A 55 2.16 6.60 -2.61
C GLN A 55 3.41 6.92 -3.45
N ARG A 56 4.23 5.92 -3.78
CA ARG A 56 5.44 6.10 -4.61
C ARG A 56 5.10 6.21 -6.08
N ALA A 57 4.35 5.24 -6.61
CA ALA A 57 3.80 5.31 -7.96
C ALA A 57 3.11 6.66 -8.18
N ALA A 58 2.49 7.11 -7.10
CA ALA A 58 1.79 8.33 -7.08
C ALA A 58 2.63 9.59 -7.34
N ARG A 59 3.60 9.79 -6.46
CA ARG A 59 4.55 10.90 -6.55
C ARG A 59 5.37 10.84 -7.84
N LEU A 60 5.67 9.64 -8.34
CA LEU A 60 6.39 9.47 -9.59
C LEU A 60 5.59 10.00 -10.79
N ALA A 61 4.31 9.63 -10.89
CA ALA A 61 3.45 10.13 -11.96
C ALA A 61 3.27 11.67 -11.90
N GLN A 62 3.14 12.25 -10.71
CA GLN A 62 3.14 13.72 -10.56
C GLN A 62 4.43 14.36 -11.05
N ARG A 63 5.58 13.81 -10.66
CA ARG A 63 6.89 14.32 -11.08
C ARG A 63 7.06 14.22 -12.58
N GLN A 64 6.65 13.12 -13.20
CA GLN A 64 6.73 12.95 -14.65
C GLN A 64 5.86 13.96 -15.39
N LEU A 65 4.64 14.22 -14.91
CA LEU A 65 3.80 15.27 -15.48
C LEU A 65 4.44 16.65 -15.29
N GLN A 66 5.09 16.93 -14.16
CA GLN A 66 5.76 18.22 -13.89
C GLN A 66 7.07 18.45 -14.65
N GLN A 67 7.75 17.38 -15.07
CA GLN A 67 9.00 17.46 -15.84
C GLN A 67 8.82 18.02 -17.26
N GLY A 68 7.58 18.21 -17.68
CA GLY A 68 7.22 18.75 -18.99
C GLY A 68 6.74 17.67 -19.94
N LEU A 69 5.85 18.07 -20.83
CA LEU A 69 5.34 17.23 -21.91
C LEU A 69 6.09 17.53 -23.21
N PRO A 70 6.15 16.56 -24.14
CA PRO A 70 6.64 16.77 -25.50
C PRO A 70 5.95 17.96 -26.16
N SER A 71 6.68 18.71 -26.99
CA SER A 71 6.09 19.81 -27.76
C SER A 71 5.06 19.34 -28.78
N ALA A 72 5.15 18.08 -29.23
CA ALA A 72 4.18 17.48 -30.14
C ALA A 72 2.90 17.10 -29.37
N PRO A 73 1.72 17.64 -29.71
CA PRO A 73 0.48 17.43 -28.96
C PRO A 73 0.07 15.95 -28.84
N GLN A 74 0.24 15.20 -29.93
CA GLN A 74 0.00 13.75 -29.93
C GLN A 74 0.90 13.01 -28.94
N ALA A 75 2.21 13.32 -28.93
CA ALA A 75 3.16 12.69 -28.03
C ALA A 75 2.89 13.08 -26.56
N ALA A 76 2.46 14.33 -26.31
CA ALA A 76 2.01 14.78 -25.00
C ALA A 76 0.80 13.98 -24.50
N CYS A 77 -0.22 13.80 -25.34
CA CYS A 77 -1.38 13.00 -24.99
C CYS A 77 -1.03 11.53 -24.71
N MET A 78 -0.16 10.92 -25.54
CA MET A 78 0.29 9.54 -25.34
C MET A 78 1.08 9.39 -24.03
N GLN A 79 1.99 10.32 -23.73
CA GLN A 79 2.76 10.30 -22.48
C GLN A 79 1.85 10.49 -21.27
N CYS A 80 0.90 11.43 -21.32
CA CYS A 80 -0.11 11.58 -20.26
C CYS A 80 -0.89 10.27 -20.07
N ASN A 81 -1.38 9.65 -21.14
CA ASN A 81 -2.14 8.39 -21.05
C ASN A 81 -1.30 7.27 -20.41
N GLN A 82 -0.04 7.12 -20.81
CA GLN A 82 0.87 6.15 -20.19
C GLN A 82 1.08 6.40 -18.70
N ILE A 83 1.31 7.66 -18.30
CA ILE A 83 1.50 8.04 -16.90
C ILE A 83 0.23 7.75 -16.08
N LEU A 84 -0.95 8.10 -16.60
CA LEU A 84 -2.23 7.85 -15.94
C LEU A 84 -2.51 6.34 -15.80
N LYS A 85 -2.24 5.55 -16.84
CA LYS A 85 -2.38 4.08 -16.78
C LYS A 85 -1.41 3.47 -15.77
N GLN A 86 -0.16 3.93 -15.73
CA GLN A 86 0.82 3.49 -14.75
C GLN A 86 0.38 3.82 -13.31
N ALA A 87 -0.22 5.01 -13.11
CA ALA A 87 -0.83 5.40 -11.85
C ALA A 87 -2.03 4.51 -11.45
N CYS A 88 -2.85 4.10 -12.43
CA CYS A 88 -4.00 3.23 -12.21
C CYS A 88 -3.62 1.81 -11.80
N ARG A 89 -2.42 1.31 -12.15
CA ARG A 89 -1.99 -0.07 -11.91
C ARG A 89 -2.24 -0.59 -10.48
N TYR A 90 -2.15 0.28 -9.48
CA TYR A 90 -2.29 -0.09 -8.07
C TYR A 90 -3.71 0.02 -7.50
N TYR A 91 -4.56 0.86 -8.09
CA TYR A 91 -5.94 1.11 -7.60
C TYR A 91 -6.98 0.45 -8.50
N PHE A 92 -6.74 0.47 -9.80
CA PHE A 92 -7.64 -0.03 -10.83
C PHE A 92 -6.86 -0.90 -11.83
N PRO A 93 -6.45 -2.13 -11.44
CA PRO A 93 -5.71 -3.02 -12.35
C PRO A 93 -6.49 -3.31 -13.63
N GLN A 94 -7.82 -3.36 -13.56
CA GLN A 94 -8.72 -3.49 -14.70
C GLN A 94 -8.60 -2.35 -15.72
N ALA A 95 -8.27 -1.13 -15.27
CA ALA A 95 -8.19 0.04 -16.13
C ALA A 95 -7.01 -0.01 -17.12
N LEU A 96 -6.02 -0.88 -16.87
CA LEU A 96 -4.93 -1.14 -17.81
C LEU A 96 -5.42 -1.76 -19.13
N SER A 97 -6.51 -2.54 -19.08
CA SER A 97 -7.11 -3.18 -20.25
C SER A 97 -8.04 -2.25 -21.05
N TRP A 98 -8.48 -1.14 -20.45
CA TRP A 98 -9.43 -0.22 -21.07
C TRP A 98 -8.74 0.68 -22.11
N HIS A 99 -9.38 0.83 -23.26
CA HIS A 99 -8.92 1.64 -24.38
C HIS A 99 -10.12 2.33 -25.04
N GLY A 100 -9.87 3.41 -25.78
CA GLY A 100 -10.93 4.17 -26.47
C GLY A 100 -12.03 4.62 -25.52
N ASP A 101 -13.28 4.33 -25.88
CA ASP A 101 -14.46 4.79 -25.14
C ASP A 101 -14.50 4.30 -23.69
N GLN A 102 -14.09 3.06 -23.41
CA GLN A 102 -14.08 2.54 -22.02
C GLN A 102 -13.12 3.33 -21.13
N TRP A 103 -11.96 3.70 -21.68
CA TRP A 103 -10.99 4.54 -20.98
C TRP A 103 -11.49 5.97 -20.83
N ARG A 104 -12.13 6.52 -21.88
CA ARG A 104 -12.76 7.84 -21.85
C ARG A 104 -13.79 7.92 -20.73
N THR A 105 -14.76 6.99 -20.72
CA THR A 105 -15.83 6.95 -19.72
C THR A 105 -15.27 6.85 -18.31
N PHE A 106 -14.29 5.98 -18.07
CA PHE A 106 -13.64 5.90 -16.77
C PHE A 106 -13.03 7.24 -16.33
N LEU A 107 -12.29 7.91 -17.22
CA LEU A 107 -11.69 9.20 -16.91
C LEU A 107 -12.76 10.27 -16.61
N THR A 108 -13.82 10.34 -17.42
CA THR A 108 -14.93 11.28 -17.20
C THR A 108 -15.64 11.00 -15.87
N ASP A 109 -15.96 9.74 -15.59
CA ASP A 109 -16.64 9.31 -14.35
C ASP A 109 -15.81 9.60 -13.09
N THR A 110 -14.49 9.58 -13.21
CA THR A 110 -13.55 9.90 -12.13
C THR A 110 -13.21 11.39 -12.03
N GLY A 111 -13.85 12.24 -12.83
CA GLY A 111 -13.77 13.71 -12.73
C GLY A 111 -12.81 14.39 -13.71
N MET A 112 -12.32 13.70 -14.74
CA MET A 112 -11.58 14.32 -15.85
C MET A 112 -12.53 15.15 -16.71
N SER A 113 -12.03 16.27 -17.27
CA SER A 113 -12.82 17.03 -18.24
C SER A 113 -13.13 16.18 -19.48
N PRO A 114 -14.35 16.27 -20.06
CA PRO A 114 -14.71 15.50 -21.25
C PRO A 114 -13.72 15.70 -22.40
N HIS A 115 -13.29 16.94 -22.62
CA HIS A 115 -12.36 17.30 -23.68
C HIS A 115 -10.99 16.61 -23.52
N SER A 116 -10.39 16.67 -22.31
CA SER A 116 -9.11 16.02 -22.03
C SER A 116 -9.24 14.50 -22.06
N SER A 117 -10.35 13.93 -21.57
CA SER A 117 -10.59 12.49 -21.59
C SER A 117 -10.72 11.93 -23.01
N GLU A 118 -11.38 12.67 -23.92
CA GLU A 118 -11.55 12.29 -25.32
C GLU A 118 -10.22 12.32 -26.07
N ALA A 119 -9.44 13.39 -25.86
CA ALA A 119 -8.12 13.51 -26.44
C ALA A 119 -7.18 12.39 -25.99
N LEU A 120 -7.15 12.08 -24.70
CA LEU A 120 -6.35 10.97 -24.16
C LEU A 120 -6.77 9.61 -24.72
N ALA A 121 -8.08 9.38 -24.87
CA ALA A 121 -8.61 8.12 -25.38
C ALA A 121 -8.29 7.87 -26.86
N HIS A 122 -8.27 8.92 -27.68
CA HIS A 122 -8.10 8.81 -29.13
C HIS A 122 -6.74 9.29 -29.66
N ALA A 123 -5.83 9.82 -28.83
CA ALA A 123 -4.54 10.34 -29.28
C ALA A 123 -3.69 9.35 -30.08
N THR A 124 -3.82 8.04 -29.86
CA THR A 124 -3.10 7.03 -30.62
C THR A 124 -3.65 6.87 -32.05
N TYR A 125 -4.94 7.12 -32.27
CA TYR A 125 -5.63 6.82 -33.53
C TYR A 125 -6.06 8.07 -34.31
N ASP A 126 -6.14 9.23 -33.66
CA ASP A 126 -6.60 10.49 -34.25
C ASP A 126 -5.66 11.65 -33.86
N PRO A 127 -4.60 11.90 -34.65
CA PRO A 127 -3.66 12.98 -34.39
C PRO A 127 -4.31 14.37 -34.52
N GLN A 128 -5.32 14.54 -35.37
CA GLN A 128 -5.98 15.84 -35.56
C GLN A 128 -6.72 16.31 -34.31
N ARG A 129 -7.30 15.38 -33.55
CA ARG A 129 -7.92 15.71 -32.25
C ARG A 129 -6.89 16.06 -31.18
N ALA A 130 -5.70 15.44 -31.22
CA ALA A 130 -4.63 15.74 -30.26
C ALA A 130 -4.06 17.15 -30.49
N ASP A 131 -3.97 17.61 -31.75
CA ASP A 131 -3.45 18.93 -32.09
C ASP A 131 -4.37 20.09 -31.67
N GLN A 132 -5.65 19.82 -31.43
CA GLN A 132 -6.61 20.82 -30.96
C GLN A 132 -6.54 21.06 -29.44
N VAL A 133 -5.79 20.22 -28.71
CA VAL A 133 -5.71 20.30 -27.25
C VAL A 133 -4.51 21.13 -26.83
N ASP A 134 -4.78 22.12 -25.96
CA ASP A 134 -3.73 22.82 -25.26
C ASP A 134 -3.02 21.86 -24.28
N THR A 135 -1.73 21.62 -24.53
CA THR A 135 -0.89 20.73 -23.72
C THR A 135 -0.75 21.20 -22.28
N GLN A 136 -0.80 22.52 -22.03
CA GLN A 136 -0.78 23.10 -20.68
C GLN A 136 -2.08 22.76 -19.93
N GLN A 137 -3.23 22.93 -20.60
CA GLN A 137 -4.53 22.60 -20.02
C GLN A 137 -4.66 21.10 -19.75
N LEU A 138 -4.22 20.26 -20.69
CA LEU A 138 -4.19 18.81 -20.53
C LEU A 138 -3.34 18.39 -19.31
N GLN A 139 -2.15 18.96 -19.17
CA GLN A 139 -1.25 18.67 -18.06
C GLN A 139 -1.90 19.04 -16.72
N HIS A 140 -2.54 20.20 -16.64
CA HIS A 140 -3.22 20.67 -15.44
C HIS A 140 -4.40 19.77 -15.07
N ASP A 141 -5.22 19.38 -16.04
CA ASP A 141 -6.33 18.45 -15.83
C ASP A 141 -5.84 17.07 -15.36
N CYS A 142 -4.78 16.54 -15.97
CA CYS A 142 -4.15 15.28 -15.54
C CYS A 142 -3.62 15.36 -14.11
N LEU A 143 -2.94 16.45 -13.75
CA LEU A 143 -2.43 16.66 -12.39
C LEU A 143 -3.56 16.77 -11.37
N ARG A 144 -4.62 17.52 -11.68
CA ARG A 144 -5.80 17.66 -10.81
C ARG A 144 -6.47 16.32 -10.59
N TRP A 145 -6.76 15.60 -11.67
CA TRP A 145 -7.39 14.28 -11.63
C TRP A 145 -6.59 13.32 -10.76
N LEU A 146 -5.28 13.28 -10.95
CA LEU A 146 -4.39 12.37 -10.24
C LEU A 146 -4.27 12.72 -8.74
N GLN A 147 -4.34 14.00 -8.38
CA GLN A 147 -4.48 14.43 -6.98
C GLN A 147 -5.83 14.02 -6.39
N GLN A 148 -6.92 14.14 -7.15
CA GLN A 148 -8.27 13.81 -6.70
C GLN A 148 -8.44 12.30 -6.50
N CYS A 149 -8.02 11.47 -7.45
CA CYS A 149 -8.13 10.02 -7.36
C CYS A 149 -7.39 9.43 -6.15
N TRP A 150 -6.30 10.04 -5.70
CA TRP A 150 -5.57 9.54 -4.52
C TRP A 150 -5.92 10.22 -3.21
N LYS A 151 -6.45 11.45 -3.23
CA LYS A 151 -7.10 12.02 -2.04
C LYS A 151 -8.42 11.29 -1.74
N GLY A 152 -9.16 10.93 -2.78
CA GLY A 152 -10.47 10.26 -2.71
C GLY A 152 -10.43 8.76 -2.45
N GLY A 153 -9.26 8.11 -2.57
CA GLY A 153 -9.07 6.67 -2.25
C GLY A 153 -9.30 6.28 -0.79
N HIS A 154 -9.83 7.20 0.03
CA HIS A 154 -10.35 6.93 1.38
C HIS A 154 -11.82 6.47 1.40
N HIS A 155 -12.53 6.51 0.26
CA HIS A 155 -13.97 6.20 0.19
C HIS A 155 -14.36 5.06 -0.77
N ALA A 156 -13.38 4.28 -1.26
CA ALA A 156 -13.65 3.04 -1.99
C ALA A 156 -13.39 1.82 -1.09
#